data_AF-A0A7C4G766-F1
#
_entry.id   AF-A0A7C4G766-F1
#
_cell.length_a   1.000
_cell.length_b   1.000
_cell.length_c   1.000
_cell.angle_alpha   90.00
_cell.angle_beta   90.00
_cell.angle_gamma   90.00
#
_symmetry.space_group_name_H-M   'P 1'
#
loop_
_entity.id
_entity.type
_entity.pdbx_description
1 polymer ?
#
loop_
_entity_poly.entity_id
_entity_poly.type
_entity_poly.pdbx_seq_one_letter_code
_entity_poly.pdbx_strand_id
1 'polypeptide(L)'
;MPRASLVLRRRLDPRSAGLAEAAPLADSVNIPLEDLPARTHELPPRHETVRVAAAPPLADRTLRWLTDHGRQGTLDPDLTPAAVSETAKVGRLWRPHAWLEELA
;
A
#
# COMPACT_ATOMS: atom_id res chain seq x y z
N MET A 1 -15.08 4.90 -21.39
CA MET A 1 -14.73 4.00 -20.26
C MET A 1 -14.85 4.82 -18.99
N PRO A 2 -15.75 4.50 -18.04
CA PRO A 2 -15.76 5.19 -16.75
C PRO A 2 -14.39 4.98 -16.07
N ARG A 3 -13.73 6.07 -15.63
CA ARG A 3 -12.49 5.98 -14.84
C ARG A 3 -12.83 5.29 -13.52
N ALA A 4 -12.16 4.18 -13.21
CA ALA A 4 -12.28 3.55 -11.91
C ALA A 4 -11.82 4.55 -10.84
N SER A 5 -12.69 4.91 -9.90
CA SER A 5 -12.33 5.78 -8.79
C SER A 5 -11.37 5.05 -7.85
N LEU A 6 -10.17 5.60 -7.69
CA LEU A 6 -9.16 5.04 -6.78
C LEU A 6 -9.57 5.32 -5.33
N VAL A 7 -9.57 4.29 -4.50
CA VAL A 7 -9.87 4.40 -3.07
C VAL A 7 -8.57 4.58 -2.30
N LEU A 8 -8.48 5.63 -1.48
CA LEU A 8 -7.35 5.76 -0.58
C LEU A 8 -7.37 4.64 0.47
N ARG A 9 -6.25 3.95 0.60
CA ARG A 9 -5.95 2.94 1.60
C ARG A 9 -4.80 3.40 2.49
N ARG A 10 -4.66 2.79 3.66
CA ARG A 10 -3.68 3.27 4.67
C ARG A 10 -2.53 2.32 4.93
N ARG A 11 -2.57 1.09 4.41
CA ARG A 11 -1.59 0.04 4.70
C ARG A 11 -0.88 -0.44 3.44
N LEU A 12 0.43 -0.59 3.51
CA LEU A 12 1.24 -1.25 2.50
C LEU A 12 1.25 -2.75 2.78
N ASP A 13 0.83 -3.56 1.82
CA ASP A 13 1.00 -5.00 1.82
C ASP A 13 2.19 -5.38 0.91
N PRO A 14 3.36 -5.73 1.47
CA PRO A 14 4.56 -6.06 0.71
C PRO A 14 4.64 -7.51 0.21
N ARG A 15 3.57 -8.31 0.40
CA ARG A 15 3.55 -9.71 -0.05
C ARG A 15 3.57 -9.80 -1.58
N SER A 16 3.89 -10.98 -2.11
CA SER A 16 3.81 -11.22 -3.56
C SER A 16 2.37 -11.00 -4.06
N ALA A 17 2.25 -10.58 -5.32
CA ALA A 17 0.95 -10.29 -5.93
C ALA A 17 -0.02 -11.48 -5.82
N GLY A 18 0.45 -12.70 -6.08
CA GLY A 18 -0.39 -13.90 -5.99
C GLY A 18 -0.92 -14.18 -4.58
N LEU A 19 -0.12 -13.93 -3.53
CA LEU A 19 -0.58 -14.10 -2.15
C LEU A 19 -1.56 -13.00 -1.75
N ALA A 20 -1.32 -11.77 -2.18
CA ALA A 20 -2.20 -10.64 -1.93
C ALA A 20 -3.53 -10.77 -2.68
N GLU A 21 -3.53 -11.36 -3.87
CA GLU A 21 -4.76 -11.65 -4.62
C GLU A 21 -5.56 -12.79 -3.98
N ALA A 22 -4.89 -13.87 -3.57
CA ALA A 22 -5.55 -15.02 -2.94
C ALA A 22 -6.10 -14.71 -1.54
N ALA A 23 -5.41 -13.85 -0.78
CA ALA A 23 -5.77 -13.49 0.58
C ALA A 23 -5.53 -11.98 0.83
N PRO A 24 -6.37 -11.09 0.26
CA PRO A 24 -6.20 -9.65 0.37
C PRO A 24 -6.40 -9.18 1.81
N LEU A 25 -5.58 -8.23 2.26
CA LEU A 25 -5.68 -7.63 3.59
C LEU A 25 -6.48 -6.34 3.51
N ALA A 26 -7.40 -6.10 4.47
CA ALA A 26 -8.41 -5.03 4.44
C ALA A 26 -7.94 -3.67 3.92
N ASP A 27 -7.60 -2.68 4.73
CA ASP A 27 -7.29 -1.32 4.26
C ASP A 27 -5.90 -1.17 3.58
N SER A 28 -5.57 -2.03 2.60
CA SER A 28 -4.20 -2.22 2.11
C SER A 28 -4.07 -2.09 0.59
N VAL A 29 -2.90 -1.60 0.15
CA VAL A 29 -2.44 -1.66 -1.24
C VAL A 29 -1.29 -2.63 -1.33
N ASN A 30 -1.38 -3.57 -2.27
CA ASN A 30 -0.28 -4.47 -2.54
C ASN A 30 0.77 -3.82 -3.44
N ILE A 31 1.97 -3.69 -2.89
CA ILE A 31 3.19 -3.37 -3.64
C ILE A 31 4.25 -4.36 -3.14
N PRO A 32 4.53 -5.44 -3.88
CA PRO A 32 5.52 -6.42 -3.46
C PRO A 32 6.86 -5.76 -3.10
N LEU A 33 7.55 -6.29 -2.09
CA LEU A 33 8.83 -5.73 -1.61
C LEU A 33 9.84 -5.59 -2.76
N GLU A 34 9.89 -6.56 -3.66
CA GLU A 34 10.73 -6.58 -4.85
C GLU A 34 10.43 -5.43 -5.84
N ASP A 35 9.18 -4.96 -5.88
CA ASP A 35 8.73 -3.93 -6.81
C ASP A 35 8.81 -2.51 -6.22
N LEU A 36 9.03 -2.39 -4.91
CA LEU A 36 9.10 -1.09 -4.21
C LEU A 36 10.08 -0.09 -4.86
N PRO A 37 11.28 -0.47 -5.33
CA PRO A 37 12.19 0.46 -6.02
C PRO A 37 11.58 1.10 -7.26
N ALA A 38 10.83 0.33 -8.06
CA ALA A 38 10.17 0.80 -9.28
C ALA A 38 8.87 1.56 -8.99
N ARG A 39 8.20 1.24 -7.88
CA ARG A 39 6.88 1.77 -7.49
C ARG A 39 6.94 2.80 -6.36
N THR A 40 8.09 3.44 -6.16
CA THR A 40 8.29 4.48 -5.13
C THR A 40 7.29 5.65 -5.22
N HIS A 41 6.80 5.96 -6.42
CA HIS A 41 5.83 7.02 -6.69
C HIS A 41 4.41 6.68 -6.20
N GLU A 42 4.14 5.42 -5.87
CA GLU A 42 2.86 4.97 -5.31
C GLU A 42 2.85 4.99 -3.78
N LEU A 43 4.01 5.20 -3.15
CA LEU A 43 4.11 5.34 -1.71
C LEU A 43 3.65 6.74 -1.27
N PRO A 44 3.17 6.89 -0.02
CA PRO A 44 2.90 8.19 0.57
C PRO A 44 4.12 9.14 0.47
N PRO A 45 3.93 10.46 0.62
CA PRO A 45 5.04 11.41 0.77
C PRO A 45 6.05 10.98 1.86
N ARG A 46 7.33 11.36 1.70
CA ARG A 46 8.42 10.90 2.59
C ARG A 46 8.24 11.25 4.07
N HIS A 47 7.50 12.31 4.37
CA HIS A 47 7.21 12.77 5.73
C HIS A 47 6.02 12.03 6.38
N GLU A 48 5.31 11.20 5.62
CA GLU A 48 4.23 10.37 6.14
C GLU A 48 4.76 8.98 6.52
N THR A 49 4.24 8.43 7.62
CA THR A 49 4.58 7.09 8.09
C THR A 49 3.83 6.03 7.30
N VAL A 50 4.56 5.08 6.71
CA VAL A 50 3.98 3.94 5.99
C VAL A 50 3.65 2.81 6.97
N ARG A 51 2.39 2.40 7.04
CA ARG A 51 1.96 1.24 7.84
C ARG A 51 2.16 -0.05 7.05
N VAL A 52 3.04 -0.93 7.51
CA VAL A 52 3.36 -2.18 6.80
C VAL A 52 2.53 -3.32 7.39
N ALA A 53 1.60 -3.85 6.59
CA ALA A 53 0.75 -4.99 6.93
C ALA A 53 1.36 -6.29 6.41
N ALA A 54 2.33 -6.83 7.16
CA ALA A 54 2.93 -8.13 6.89
C ALA A 54 3.41 -8.79 8.18
N ALA A 55 3.52 -10.12 8.17
CA ALA A 55 4.19 -10.85 9.23
C ALA A 55 5.74 -10.74 9.10
N PRO A 56 6.49 -10.83 10.20
CA PRO A 56 7.93 -11.09 10.14
C PRO A 56 8.24 -12.40 9.38
N PRO A 57 9.37 -12.51 8.66
CA PRO A 57 10.45 -11.52 8.53
C PRO A 57 10.22 -10.49 7.41
N LEU A 58 9.11 -10.57 6.68
CA LEU A 58 8.84 -9.70 5.54
C LEU A 58 8.62 -8.24 5.97
N ALA A 59 7.88 -8.04 7.05
CA ALA A 59 7.73 -6.73 7.68
C ALA A 59 9.07 -6.05 7.95
N ASP A 60 10.00 -6.75 8.61
CA ASP A 60 11.29 -6.19 8.99
C ASP A 60 12.14 -5.80 7.78
N ARG A 61 12.12 -6.62 6.72
CA ARG A 61 12.81 -6.28 5.46
C ARG A 61 12.22 -5.04 4.80
N THR A 62 10.89 -4.93 4.81
CA THR A 62 10.17 -3.78 4.24
C THR A 62 10.45 -2.50 5.03
N LEU A 63 10.44 -2.57 6.37
CA LEU A 63 10.77 -1.45 7.24
C LEU A 63 12.22 -0.98 7.11
N ARG A 64 13.17 -1.93 6.98
CA ARG A 64 14.56 -1.62 6.67
C ARG A 64 14.67 -0.91 5.33
N TRP A 65 14.05 -1.45 4.28
CA TRP A 65 14.06 -0.82 2.97
C TRP A 65 13.50 0.61 3.00
N LEU A 66 12.37 0.84 3.69
CA LEU A 66 11.80 2.19 3.85
C LEU A 66 12.80 3.14 4.53
N THR A 67 13.44 2.68 5.59
CA THR A 67 14.42 3.45 6.37
C THR A 67 15.65 3.80 5.52
N ASP A 68 16.22 2.82 4.82
CA ASP A 68 17.37 2.99 3.91
C ASP A 68 17.06 3.98 2.78
N HIS A 69 15.79 4.10 2.40
CA HIS A 69 15.33 5.04 1.39
C HIS A 69 14.78 6.33 1.98
N GLY A 70 15.08 6.67 3.24
CA GLY A 70 14.71 7.94 3.87
C GLY A 70 13.20 8.12 4.04
N ARG A 71 12.49 7.05 4.40
CA ARG A 71 11.05 7.04 4.70
C ARG A 71 10.83 6.46 6.10
N GLN A 72 9.74 6.87 6.73
CA GLN A 72 9.31 6.32 8.00
C GLN A 72 8.32 5.17 7.78
N GLY A 73 8.47 4.08 8.55
CA GLY A 73 7.56 2.95 8.51
C GLY A 73 7.26 2.41 9.90
N THR A 74 6.07 1.85 10.08
CA THR A 74 5.66 1.15 11.30
C THR A 74 5.03 -0.18 10.94
N LEU A 75 5.29 -1.21 11.74
CA LEU A 75 4.57 -2.47 11.64
C LEU A 75 3.10 -2.28 12.02
N ASP A 76 2.19 -2.73 11.16
CA ASP A 76 0.79 -2.91 11.48
C ASP A 76 0.53 -4.39 11.75
N PRO A 77 0.19 -4.79 13.00
CA PRO A 77 -0.04 -6.18 13.33
C PRO A 77 -1.38 -6.72 12.80
N ASP A 78 -2.28 -5.85 12.34
CA ASP A 78 -3.58 -6.27 11.84
C ASP A 78 -3.48 -6.84 10.41
N LEU A 79 -3.59 -8.16 10.31
CA LEU A 79 -3.63 -8.91 9.06
C LEU A 79 -5.05 -9.42 8.74
N THR A 80 -6.08 -8.67 9.14
CA THR A 80 -7.48 -9.01 8.84
C THR A 80 -7.72 -9.05 7.32
N PRO A 81 -8.34 -10.13 6.80
CA PRO A 81 -8.72 -10.22 5.39
C PRO A 81 -9.69 -9.10 4.96
N ALA A 82 -9.59 -8.68 3.70
CA ALA A 82 -10.48 -7.69 3.12
C ALA A 82 -11.90 -8.24 2.93
N ALA A 83 -12.91 -7.39 3.14
CA ALA A 83 -14.28 -7.72 2.75
C ALA A 83 -14.39 -7.80 1.21
N VAL A 84 -15.35 -8.59 0.70
CA VAL A 84 -15.60 -8.74 -0.75
C VAL A 84 -15.89 -7.39 -1.44
N SER A 85 -16.53 -6.45 -0.74
CA SER A 85 -16.79 -5.10 -1.27
C SER A 85 -15.53 -4.25 -1.41
N GLU A 86 -14.46 -4.57 -0.69
CA GLU A 86 -13.18 -3.88 -0.73
C GLU A 86 -12.27 -4.40 -1.83
N THR A 87 -12.29 -5.70 -2.10
CA THR A 87 -11.48 -6.34 -3.15
C THR A 87 -11.87 -5.89 -4.55
N ALA A 88 -13.12 -5.46 -4.74
CA ALA A 88 -13.62 -4.92 -6.01
C ALA A 88 -13.12 -3.50 -6.33
N LYS A 89 -12.39 -2.83 -5.42
CA LYS A 89 -11.97 -1.43 -5.58
C LYS A 89 -10.46 -1.31 -5.71
N VAL A 90 -9.99 -0.57 -6.71
CA VAL A 90 -8.57 -0.28 -6.89
C VAL A 90 -8.12 0.73 -5.83
N GLY A 91 -7.10 0.35 -5.03
CA GLY A 91 -6.57 1.14 -3.92
C GLY A 91 -5.36 2.00 -4.29
N ARG A 92 -5.11 3.08 -3.54
CA ARG A 92 -3.89 3.91 -3.59
C ARG A 92 -3.42 4.28 -2.18
N LEU A 93 -2.13 4.49 -1.96
CA LEU A 93 -1.59 4.93 -0.65
C LEU A 93 -1.41 6.44 -0.52
N TRP A 94 -1.63 7.19 -1.60
CA TRP A 94 -1.44 8.64 -1.64
C TRP A 94 -2.69 9.34 -2.16
N ARG A 95 -2.82 10.63 -1.87
CA ARG A 95 -3.87 11.49 -2.45
C ARG A 95 -3.27 12.39 -3.54
N PRO A 96 -3.89 12.51 -4.71
CA PRO A 96 -3.61 13.57 -5.66
C PRO A 96 -3.75 14.92 -5.00
N HIS A 97 -3.00 15.87 -5.53
CA HIS A 97 -3.21 17.27 -5.20
C HIS A 97 -4.66 17.65 -5.54
N ALA A 98 -5.29 18.51 -4.73
CA ALA A 98 -6.71 18.86 -4.88
C ALA A 98 -7.08 19.32 -6.30
N TRP A 99 -6.19 20.09 -6.95
CA TRP A 99 -6.33 20.51 -8.34
C TRP A 99 -6.43 19.36 -9.36
N LEU A 100 -5.77 18.22 -9.13
CA LEU A 100 -5.88 17.04 -9.99
C LEU A 100 -7.20 16.28 -9.77
N GLU A 101 -7.82 16.39 -8.59
CA GLU A 101 -9.13 15.80 -8.33
C GLU A 101 -10.24 16.58 -9.06
N GLU A 102 -10.07 17.89 -9.30
CA GLU A 102 -11.01 18.73 -10.06
C GLU A 102 -11.07 18.42 -11.56
N LEU A 103 -10.01 17.80 -12.11
CA LEU A 103 -9.90 17.46 -13.54
C LEU A 103 -10.24 15.98 -13.86
N ALA A 104 -10.62 15.19 -12.85
CA ALA A 104 -10.75 13.74 -12.94
C ALA A 104 -12.13 13.29 -13.45
#